data_AF-A0A960LA40-F1
#
_entry.id   AF-A0A960LA40-F1
#
_cell.length_a   1.000
_cell.length_b   1.000
_cell.length_c   1.000
_cell.angle_alpha   90.00
_cell.angle_beta   90.00
_cell.angle_gamma   90.00
#
_symmetry.space_group_name_H-M   'P 1'
#
loop_
_entity.id
_entity.type
_entity.pdbx_description
1 polymer ?
#
loop_
_entity_poly.entity_id
_entity_poly.type
_entity_poly.pdbx_seq_one_letter_code
_entity_poly.pdbx_strand_id
1 'polypeptide(L)'
;MSKTPSPAPVPSRAVALVTAGLLVLGAVAGAGPARGQDEAPGVFGEIIDVRVVNVEVVVTDRDGNRVSGLQPEDFRLTVDGRETPIQYFSEVRGGQVEASQPDAGAGTVPSLEAGKPVGTSYLVFIDDFFPLKRDRDLVLDAFADELGALGPADRLAVVAYDGKKLDMLTSWTGSPREIERAFEEARRRDTQGLQRLADLRTLDADAREFAGRPYGQRDFNDGRGSNEMTPYERAYTKRIGAQIENVVLAATATLRSFAAPPGRKVMILLAGGWPLEPELYAVSNRDTPLSDDSDLWSGNRLYADLADTANLLGYTLYPVDIPGPQQDLVDAEDSVPADLEAGLEALRGTPTEDIQGGEGLVLTGNVTNQGLREYGVHGSLRYLAGETGGKPLINSLRWQPFGTVVADTRSYYWLG
;
A
#
# COMPACT_ATOMS: atom_id res chain seq x y z
N MET A 1 55.55 -55.38 13.32
CA MET A 1 54.65 -56.20 12.45
C MET A 1 53.39 -55.39 12.19
N SER A 2 52.84 -55.46 10.96
CA SER A 2 51.67 -54.74 10.37
C SER A 2 51.75 -53.20 10.32
N LYS A 3 52.25 -52.53 9.27
CA LYS A 3 51.82 -52.34 7.85
C LYS A 3 50.87 -51.12 7.67
N THR A 4 51.40 -50.14 6.95
CA THR A 4 50.98 -48.83 6.38
C THR A 4 49.57 -48.77 5.73
N PRO A 5 48.98 -47.58 5.37
CA PRO A 5 49.64 -46.46 4.68
C PRO A 5 49.24 -44.99 4.98
N SER A 6 50.12 -44.14 4.44
CA SER A 6 50.14 -42.66 4.35
C SER A 6 49.01 -42.07 3.48
N PRO A 7 48.56 -40.83 3.74
CA PRO A 7 47.53 -40.16 2.93
C PRO A 7 48.12 -39.46 1.69
N ALA A 8 47.30 -39.35 0.64
CA ALA A 8 47.55 -38.57 -0.58
C ALA A 8 46.73 -37.25 -0.56
N PRO A 9 47.27 -36.12 -1.03
CA PRO A 9 46.52 -34.88 -1.23
C PRO A 9 46.06 -34.70 -2.69
N VAL A 10 44.92 -34.03 -2.89
CA VAL A 10 44.34 -33.68 -4.21
C VAL A 10 44.08 -32.17 -4.24
N PRO A 11 44.26 -31.47 -5.39
CA PRO A 11 44.72 -30.08 -5.40
C PRO A 11 43.64 -29.00 -5.57
N SER A 12 43.94 -27.82 -5.02
CA SER A 12 43.21 -26.55 -5.15
C SER A 12 43.50 -25.83 -6.47
N ARG A 13 42.46 -25.35 -7.17
CA ARG A 13 42.56 -24.46 -8.34
C ARG A 13 42.34 -23.01 -7.91
N ALA A 14 43.35 -22.17 -8.10
CA ALA A 14 43.28 -20.72 -7.97
C ALA A 14 43.33 -20.05 -9.34
N VAL A 15 42.52 -19.01 -9.48
CA VAL A 15 42.30 -18.15 -10.65
C VAL A 15 43.45 -17.16 -10.82
N ALA A 16 43.85 -16.87 -12.07
CA ALA A 16 44.77 -15.78 -12.39
C ALA A 16 44.18 -14.92 -13.53
N LEU A 17 43.87 -13.66 -13.18
CA LEU A 17 43.73 -12.51 -14.08
C LEU A 17 45.13 -12.13 -14.61
N VAL A 18 45.28 -11.81 -15.90
CA VAL A 18 46.31 -10.86 -16.37
C VAL A 18 45.79 -10.05 -17.56
N THR A 19 46.09 -8.77 -17.46
CA THR A 19 45.70 -7.58 -18.21
C THR A 19 46.49 -7.36 -19.52
N ALA A 20 46.02 -6.38 -20.30
CA ALA A 20 46.39 -5.98 -21.65
C ALA A 20 47.81 -5.39 -21.86
N GLY A 21 48.22 -5.28 -23.14
CA GLY A 21 49.35 -4.44 -23.59
C GLY A 21 49.63 -4.48 -25.11
N LEU A 22 49.45 -3.33 -25.78
CA LEU A 22 49.70 -3.01 -27.20
C LEU A 22 51.20 -2.92 -27.60
N LEU A 23 51.50 -3.11 -28.90
CA LEU A 23 52.25 -2.25 -29.87
C LEU A 23 52.87 -3.13 -31.01
N VAL A 24 52.39 -3.08 -32.26
CA VAL A 24 52.73 -2.17 -33.40
C VAL A 24 53.94 -2.62 -34.26
N LEU A 25 53.70 -2.88 -35.57
CA LEU A 25 54.28 -2.23 -36.78
C LEU A 25 54.51 -3.20 -37.97
N GLY A 26 54.09 -2.81 -39.19
CA GLY A 26 54.60 -3.39 -40.45
C GLY A 26 53.66 -3.26 -41.66
N ALA A 27 53.90 -2.25 -42.51
CA ALA A 27 53.11 -1.91 -43.70
C ALA A 27 53.64 -2.56 -45.01
N VAL A 28 52.75 -2.86 -45.96
CA VAL A 28 53.01 -2.90 -47.42
C VAL A 28 51.79 -2.38 -48.18
N ALA A 29 52.01 -1.50 -49.15
CA ALA A 29 51.03 -0.86 -50.02
C ALA A 29 50.98 -1.52 -51.42
N GLY A 30 49.83 -1.46 -52.12
CA GLY A 30 49.79 -1.58 -53.60
C GLY A 30 48.52 -2.18 -54.27
N ALA A 31 47.61 -1.30 -54.68
CA ALA A 31 46.74 -1.29 -55.90
C ALA A 31 45.67 -2.39 -56.20
N GLY A 32 44.41 -1.95 -56.40
CA GLY A 32 43.16 -2.72 -56.62
C GLY A 32 42.93 -3.31 -58.04
N PRO A 33 41.68 -3.43 -58.57
CA PRO A 33 40.33 -3.36 -57.98
C PRO A 33 39.46 -4.62 -58.27
N ALA A 34 38.42 -4.88 -57.47
CA ALA A 34 37.28 -5.71 -57.89
C ALA A 34 35.98 -5.16 -57.28
N ARG A 35 34.99 -4.96 -58.15
CA ARG A 35 33.70 -4.33 -57.89
C ARG A 35 32.78 -5.19 -57.02
N GLY A 36 32.05 -4.53 -56.12
CA GLY A 36 30.59 -4.67 -55.98
C GLY A 36 30.09 -5.71 -54.98
N GLN A 37 29.73 -5.25 -53.78
CA GLN A 37 28.48 -5.64 -53.13
C GLN A 37 27.83 -4.40 -52.50
N ASP A 38 26.57 -4.21 -52.86
CA ASP A 38 25.71 -3.12 -52.45
C ASP A 38 25.63 -3.00 -50.92
N GLU A 39 25.85 -1.79 -50.43
CA GLU A 39 25.48 -1.39 -49.08
C GLU A 39 23.95 -1.29 -49.06
N ALA A 40 23.31 -2.34 -48.54
CA ALA A 40 21.89 -2.31 -48.25
C ALA A 40 21.63 -1.14 -47.28
N PRO A 41 20.65 -0.26 -47.56
CA PRO A 41 20.35 0.84 -46.66
C PRO A 41 19.95 0.25 -45.31
N GLY A 42 20.71 0.61 -44.27
CA GLY A 42 20.41 0.25 -42.90
C GLY A 42 18.97 0.65 -42.60
N VAL A 43 18.12 -0.36 -42.39
CA VAL A 43 16.81 -0.14 -41.82
C VAL A 43 17.05 0.38 -40.41
N PHE A 44 16.88 1.68 -40.23
CA PHE A 44 16.60 2.26 -38.92
C PHE A 44 15.32 1.59 -38.42
N GLY A 45 15.49 0.50 -37.69
CA GLY A 45 14.45 -0.03 -36.83
C GLY A 45 14.29 0.97 -35.70
N GLU A 46 13.43 1.96 -35.91
CA GLU A 46 12.86 2.72 -34.81
C GLU A 46 12.19 1.70 -33.89
N ILE A 47 12.82 1.40 -32.75
CA ILE A 47 12.16 0.70 -31.66
C ILE A 47 11.13 1.71 -31.17
N ILE A 48 9.96 1.72 -31.79
CA ILE A 48 8.80 2.41 -31.25
C ILE A 48 8.48 1.64 -29.97
N ASP A 49 8.86 2.21 -28.83
CA ASP A 49 8.48 1.70 -27.51
C ASP A 49 6.98 1.92 -27.37
N VAL A 50 6.18 0.99 -27.88
CA VAL A 50 4.72 1.02 -27.76
C VAL A 50 4.39 0.70 -26.32
N ARG A 51 4.28 1.76 -25.49
CA ARG A 51 3.78 1.64 -24.12
C ARG A 51 2.28 1.41 -24.16
N VAL A 52 1.87 0.15 -24.29
CA VAL A 52 0.47 -0.23 -24.11
C VAL A 52 0.12 -0.08 -22.64
N VAL A 53 -0.87 0.75 -22.35
CA VAL A 53 -1.39 0.97 -21.00
C VAL A 53 -2.59 0.06 -20.81
N ASN A 54 -2.39 -1.01 -20.06
CA ASN A 54 -3.47 -1.89 -19.65
C ASN A 54 -4.18 -1.29 -18.43
N VAL A 55 -5.49 -1.13 -18.51
CA VAL A 55 -6.34 -0.58 -17.45
C VAL A 55 -7.33 -1.65 -17.00
N GLU A 56 -7.34 -1.95 -15.71
CA GLU A 56 -8.37 -2.78 -15.08
C GLU A 56 -9.53 -1.88 -14.62
N VAL A 57 -10.73 -2.16 -15.09
CA VAL A 57 -11.93 -1.37 -14.82
C VAL A 57 -12.98 -2.21 -14.13
N VAL A 58 -13.53 -1.66 -13.06
CA VAL A 58 -14.60 -2.27 -12.29
C VAL A 58 -15.84 -1.37 -12.40
N VAL A 59 -16.96 -1.94 -12.83
CA VAL A 59 -18.23 -1.22 -12.92
C VAL A 59 -19.23 -1.83 -11.95
N THR A 60 -19.86 -0.99 -11.13
CA THR A 60 -20.91 -1.38 -10.19
C THR A 60 -22.19 -0.59 -10.40
N ASP A 61 -23.33 -1.22 -10.11
CA ASP A 61 -24.61 -0.54 -9.99
C ASP A 61 -24.70 0.25 -8.67
N ARG A 62 -25.85 0.88 -8.43
CA ARG A 62 -26.11 1.66 -7.19
C ARG A 62 -26.14 0.81 -5.92
N ASP A 63 -26.41 -0.48 -6.07
CA ASP A 63 -26.47 -1.43 -4.97
C ASP A 63 -25.10 -2.09 -4.72
N GLY A 64 -24.09 -1.76 -5.54
CA GLY A 64 -22.72 -2.26 -5.45
C GLY A 64 -22.48 -3.57 -6.19
N ASN A 65 -23.46 -4.09 -6.95
CA ASN A 65 -23.30 -5.32 -7.73
C ASN A 65 -22.46 -5.06 -8.98
N ARG A 66 -21.68 -6.06 -9.40
CA ARG A 66 -20.87 -5.99 -10.63
C ARG A 66 -21.77 -5.95 -11.86
N VAL A 67 -21.56 -4.95 -12.72
CA VAL A 67 -22.24 -4.86 -14.01
C VAL A 67 -21.45 -5.66 -15.04
N SER A 68 -22.06 -6.72 -15.57
CA SER A 68 -21.48 -7.61 -16.58
C SER A 68 -22.01 -7.33 -17.99
N GLY A 69 -21.28 -7.78 -19.01
CA GLY A 69 -21.71 -7.76 -20.41
C GLY A 69 -21.62 -6.39 -21.10
N LEU A 70 -20.93 -5.42 -20.50
CA LEU A 70 -20.62 -4.16 -21.16
C LEU A 70 -19.76 -4.40 -22.40
N GLN A 71 -19.95 -3.57 -23.41
CA GLN A 71 -19.22 -3.60 -24.67
C GLN A 71 -18.17 -2.50 -24.69
N PRO A 72 -17.14 -2.58 -25.56
CA PRO A 72 -16.14 -1.53 -25.69
C PRO A 72 -16.73 -0.12 -25.88
N GLU A 73 -17.86 -0.01 -26.58
CA GLU A 73 -18.55 1.24 -26.88
C GLU A 73 -19.20 1.90 -25.64
N ASP A 74 -19.36 1.15 -24.55
CA ASP A 74 -19.84 1.68 -23.26
C ASP A 74 -18.75 2.44 -22.49
N PHE A 75 -17.50 2.43 -22.98
CA PHE A 75 -16.35 3.04 -22.33
C PHE A 75 -15.76 4.18 -23.19
N ARG A 76 -15.30 5.23 -22.50
CA ARG A 76 -14.45 6.28 -23.08
C ARG A 76 -13.16 6.36 -22.28
N LEU A 77 -12.04 5.99 -22.90
CA LEU A 77 -10.72 6.10 -22.31
C LEU A 77 -10.12 7.46 -22.66
N THR A 78 -9.69 8.22 -21.65
CA THR A 78 -8.97 9.48 -21.84
C THR A 78 -7.62 9.44 -21.14
N VAL A 79 -6.55 9.81 -21.86
CA VAL A 79 -5.20 9.99 -21.31
C VAL A 79 -4.86 11.48 -21.39
N ASP A 80 -4.54 12.11 -20.26
CA ASP A 80 -4.29 13.55 -20.16
C ASP A 80 -5.37 14.42 -20.82
N GLY A 81 -6.64 14.02 -20.64
CA GLY A 81 -7.80 14.69 -21.22
C GLY A 81 -8.03 14.45 -22.72
N ARG A 82 -7.22 13.61 -23.37
CA ARG A 82 -7.40 13.23 -24.79
C ARG A 82 -8.00 11.84 -24.90
N GLU A 83 -9.07 11.72 -25.69
CA GLU A 83 -9.69 10.43 -25.97
C GLU A 83 -8.71 9.51 -26.71
N THR A 84 -8.55 8.30 -26.19
CA THR A 84 -7.63 7.27 -26.69
C THR A 84 -8.45 6.04 -27.07
N PRO A 85 -8.25 5.46 -28.27
CA PRO A 85 -9.01 4.29 -28.69
C PRO A 85 -8.68 3.08 -27.81
N ILE A 86 -9.70 2.30 -27.48
CA ILE A 86 -9.57 0.99 -26.83
C ILE A 86 -9.31 -0.03 -27.93
N GLN A 87 -8.12 -0.60 -27.95
CA GLN A 87 -7.67 -1.60 -28.93
C GLN A 87 -7.89 -3.03 -28.43
N TYR A 88 -7.88 -3.22 -27.11
CA TYR A 88 -8.09 -4.49 -26.45
C TYR A 88 -9.21 -4.38 -25.43
N PHE A 89 -10.11 -5.35 -25.49
CA PHE A 89 -11.20 -5.46 -24.53
C PHE A 89 -11.36 -6.91 -24.10
N SER A 90 -11.40 -7.13 -22.79
CA SER A 90 -11.77 -8.44 -22.23
C SER A 90 -12.62 -8.28 -20.97
N GLU A 91 -13.68 -9.07 -20.87
CA GLU A 91 -14.45 -9.22 -19.64
C GLU A 91 -13.93 -10.45 -18.87
N VAL A 92 -13.51 -10.23 -17.63
CA VAL A 92 -13.19 -11.30 -16.68
C VAL A 92 -14.37 -11.45 -15.73
N ARG A 93 -14.96 -12.65 -15.65
CA ARG A 93 -16.00 -13.00 -14.67
C ARG A 93 -15.54 -14.18 -13.83
N GLY A 94 -15.58 -14.02 -12.51
CA GLY A 94 -15.21 -15.11 -11.60
C GLY A 94 -13.76 -15.60 -11.75
N GLY A 95 -12.85 -14.75 -12.24
CA GLY A 95 -11.47 -15.11 -12.55
C GLY A 95 -11.29 -15.89 -13.87
N GLN A 96 -12.29 -15.90 -14.75
CA GLN A 96 -12.19 -16.47 -16.10
C GLN A 96 -12.49 -15.43 -17.17
N VAL A 97 -11.79 -15.50 -18.29
CA VAL A 97 -12.00 -14.63 -19.44
C VAL A 97 -13.22 -15.11 -20.21
N GLU A 98 -14.29 -14.31 -20.27
CA GLU A 98 -15.56 -14.71 -20.89
C GLU A 98 -15.65 -14.29 -22.37
N ALA A 99 -15.22 -13.07 -22.67
CA ALA A 99 -15.17 -12.52 -24.01
C ALA A 99 -13.88 -11.73 -24.17
N SER A 100 -13.13 -12.03 -25.23
CA SER A 100 -11.96 -11.27 -25.65
C SER A 100 -12.19 -10.84 -27.09
N GLN A 101 -12.15 -9.54 -27.34
CA GLN A 101 -12.16 -8.97 -28.68
C GLN A 101 -10.77 -8.39 -28.97
N PRO A 102 -9.90 -9.12 -29.69
CA PRO A 102 -8.73 -8.53 -30.29
C PRO A 102 -9.12 -7.87 -31.61
N ASP A 103 -8.81 -6.59 -31.81
CA ASP A 103 -8.86 -6.02 -33.15
C ASP A 103 -7.67 -6.57 -33.97
N ALA A 104 -7.94 -6.92 -35.23
CA ALA A 104 -7.01 -7.64 -36.10
C ALA A 104 -5.92 -6.71 -36.65
N GLY A 105 -5.01 -6.25 -35.79
CA GLY A 105 -3.94 -5.35 -36.23
C GLY A 105 -2.78 -5.12 -35.26
N ALA A 106 -2.90 -5.53 -33.99
CA ALA A 106 -1.91 -5.19 -32.98
C ALA A 106 -1.08 -6.42 -32.55
N GLY A 107 0.21 -6.41 -32.91
CA GLY A 107 1.16 -7.46 -32.55
C GLY A 107 1.62 -7.39 -31.09
N THR A 108 2.02 -8.56 -30.56
CA THR A 108 2.89 -8.80 -29.38
C THR A 108 2.45 -8.29 -27.99
N VAL A 109 1.27 -7.70 -27.81
CA VAL A 109 0.76 -7.34 -26.48
C VAL A 109 0.16 -8.58 -25.80
N PRO A 110 0.37 -8.80 -24.48
CA PRO A 110 -0.31 -9.88 -23.76
C PRO A 110 -1.83 -9.61 -23.71
N SER A 111 -2.56 -10.19 -24.67
CA SER A 111 -4.02 -10.27 -24.65
C SER A 111 -4.45 -11.48 -23.81
N LEU A 112 -5.53 -11.32 -23.05
CA LEU A 112 -6.16 -12.42 -22.33
C LEU A 112 -6.78 -13.42 -23.30
N GLU A 113 -6.53 -14.70 -23.09
CA GLU A 113 -7.16 -15.78 -23.87
C GLU A 113 -8.52 -16.15 -23.28
N ALA A 114 -9.56 -16.12 -24.12
CA ALA A 114 -10.91 -16.55 -23.74
C ALA A 114 -10.93 -17.98 -23.16
N GLY A 115 -11.66 -18.18 -22.06
CA GLY A 115 -11.80 -19.45 -21.36
C GLY A 115 -10.60 -19.86 -20.50
N LYS A 116 -9.55 -19.03 -20.39
CA LYS A 116 -8.43 -19.27 -19.46
C LYS A 116 -8.68 -18.63 -18.09
N PRO A 117 -8.18 -19.23 -17.00
CA PRO A 117 -8.19 -18.59 -15.69
C PRO A 117 -7.18 -17.45 -15.65
N VAL A 118 -7.58 -16.32 -15.06
CA VAL A 118 -6.70 -15.19 -14.74
C VAL A 118 -6.46 -15.22 -13.24
N GLY A 119 -5.20 -15.49 -12.85
CA GLY A 119 -4.81 -15.54 -11.45
C GLY A 119 -4.63 -14.16 -10.85
N THR A 120 -4.97 -14.02 -9.57
CA THR A 120 -4.68 -12.83 -8.77
C THR A 120 -3.47 -13.07 -7.88
N SER A 121 -2.61 -12.06 -7.77
CA SER A 121 -1.44 -12.03 -6.91
C SER A 121 -1.72 -11.19 -5.69
N TYR A 122 -1.93 -11.84 -4.55
CA TYR A 122 -2.24 -11.21 -3.26
C TYR A 122 -0.96 -11.01 -2.43
N LEU A 123 -0.54 -9.76 -2.25
CA LEU A 123 0.56 -9.39 -1.36
C LEU A 123 -0.03 -9.00 0.00
N VAL A 124 0.18 -9.82 1.03
CA VAL A 124 -0.24 -9.50 2.40
C VAL A 124 0.90 -8.79 3.11
N PHE A 125 0.65 -7.56 3.55
CA PHE A 125 1.55 -6.81 4.41
C PHE A 125 0.98 -6.77 5.83
N ILE A 126 1.82 -7.15 6.80
CA ILE A 126 1.45 -7.25 8.21
C ILE A 126 2.22 -6.20 9.00
N ASP A 127 1.50 -5.25 9.60
CA ASP A 127 2.05 -4.36 10.61
C ASP A 127 2.13 -5.06 11.97
N ASP A 128 3.34 -5.32 12.46
CA ASP A 128 3.60 -5.81 13.82
C ASP A 128 4.00 -4.68 14.78
N PHE A 129 4.11 -3.44 14.30
CA PHE A 129 4.56 -2.31 15.11
C PHE A 129 3.41 -1.69 15.91
N PHE A 130 2.30 -1.32 15.26
CA PHE A 130 1.21 -0.62 15.94
C PHE A 130 0.22 -1.50 16.72
N PRO A 131 -0.23 -2.67 16.22
CA PRO A 131 -1.39 -3.33 16.80
C PRO A 131 -1.04 -4.15 18.04
N LEU A 132 -2.04 -4.35 18.91
CA LEU A 132 -1.97 -5.39 19.92
C LEU A 132 -1.90 -6.75 19.24
N LYS A 133 -1.01 -7.61 19.74
CA LYS A 133 -0.82 -8.97 19.24
C LYS A 133 -2.12 -9.76 19.16
N ARG A 134 -2.97 -9.66 20.18
CA ARG A 134 -4.29 -10.31 20.23
C ARG A 134 -5.15 -9.93 19.02
N ASP A 135 -5.26 -8.63 18.73
CA ASP A 135 -6.17 -8.14 17.70
C ASP A 135 -5.63 -8.47 16.31
N ARG A 136 -4.31 -8.39 16.11
CA ARG A 136 -3.62 -8.87 14.90
C ARG A 136 -3.88 -10.35 14.66
N ASP A 137 -3.68 -11.18 15.68
CA ASP A 137 -3.83 -12.63 15.54
C ASP A 137 -5.27 -13.03 15.19
N LEU A 138 -6.28 -12.32 15.73
CA LEU A 138 -7.69 -12.56 15.36
C LEU A 138 -7.96 -12.27 13.87
N VAL A 139 -7.37 -11.22 13.31
CA VAL A 139 -7.48 -10.92 11.86
C VAL A 139 -6.72 -11.95 11.02
N LEU A 140 -5.55 -12.40 11.48
CA LEU A 140 -4.78 -13.45 10.82
C LEU A 140 -5.52 -14.80 10.82
N ASP A 141 -6.21 -15.13 11.91
CA ASP A 141 -7.03 -16.33 12.01
C ASP A 141 -8.24 -16.25 11.07
N ALA A 142 -8.96 -15.12 11.07
CA ALA A 142 -10.07 -14.90 10.14
C ALA A 142 -9.62 -14.99 8.67
N PHE A 143 -8.45 -14.45 8.34
CA PHE A 143 -7.88 -14.59 7.00
C PHE A 143 -7.55 -16.05 6.68
N ALA A 144 -6.90 -16.77 7.60
CA ALA A 144 -6.49 -18.15 7.40
C ALA A 144 -7.68 -19.09 7.18
N ASP A 145 -8.80 -18.86 7.87
CA ASP A 145 -10.04 -19.61 7.71
C ASP A 145 -10.68 -19.45 6.31
N GLU A 146 -10.32 -18.37 5.59
CA GLU A 146 -10.84 -18.04 4.27
C GLU A 146 -9.93 -18.49 3.11
N LEU A 147 -8.78 -19.14 3.38
CA LEU A 147 -7.82 -19.54 2.35
C LEU A 147 -8.40 -20.48 1.29
N GLY A 148 -9.52 -21.16 1.58
CA GLY A 148 -10.28 -21.92 0.60
C GLY A 148 -10.85 -21.09 -0.57
N ALA A 149 -10.89 -19.76 -0.45
CA ALA A 149 -11.30 -18.85 -1.51
C ALA A 149 -10.21 -18.60 -2.58
N LEU A 150 -8.97 -19.07 -2.36
CA LEU A 150 -7.90 -19.01 -3.36
C LEU A 150 -8.28 -19.85 -4.59
N GLY A 151 -8.19 -19.22 -5.75
CA GLY A 151 -8.35 -19.85 -7.03
C GLY A 151 -7.09 -20.62 -7.43
N PRO A 152 -7.20 -21.60 -8.34
CA PRO A 152 -6.07 -22.45 -8.73
C PRO A 152 -4.92 -21.71 -9.44
N ALA A 153 -5.18 -20.50 -9.97
CA ALA A 153 -4.17 -19.66 -10.61
C ALA A 153 -3.66 -18.54 -9.69
N ASP A 154 -4.22 -18.42 -8.49
CA ASP A 154 -3.85 -17.38 -7.54
C ASP A 154 -2.54 -17.71 -6.83
N ARG A 155 -1.90 -16.66 -6.35
CA ARG A 155 -0.69 -16.75 -5.54
C ARG A 155 -0.71 -15.71 -4.44
N LEU A 156 -0.03 -16.01 -3.36
CA LEU A 156 0.05 -15.15 -2.20
C LEU A 156 1.51 -15.01 -1.76
N ALA A 157 1.89 -13.82 -1.34
CA ALA A 157 3.14 -13.53 -0.63
C ALA A 157 2.82 -12.84 0.69
N VAL A 158 3.63 -13.07 1.72
CA VAL A 158 3.42 -12.47 3.05
C VAL A 158 4.70 -11.78 3.51
N VAL A 159 4.56 -10.51 3.87
CA VAL A 159 5.64 -9.69 4.42
C VAL A 159 5.16 -9.07 5.73
N ALA A 160 6.00 -9.09 6.76
CA ALA A 160 5.73 -8.49 8.05
C ALA A 160 6.76 -7.40 8.39
N TYR A 161 6.32 -6.36 9.09
CA TYR A 161 7.16 -5.25 9.53
C TYR A 161 7.03 -5.01 11.03
N ASP A 162 8.15 -5.06 11.76
CA ASP A 162 8.17 -4.95 13.23
C ASP A 162 8.50 -3.54 13.77
N GLY A 163 8.56 -2.54 12.88
CA GLY A 163 9.03 -1.18 13.21
C GLY A 163 10.53 -0.96 12.97
N LYS A 164 11.27 -2.01 12.58
CA LYS A 164 12.72 -1.92 12.33
C LYS A 164 13.13 -2.63 11.04
N LYS A 165 12.55 -3.78 10.74
CA LYS A 165 12.90 -4.58 9.56
C LYS A 165 11.67 -5.19 8.89
N LEU A 166 11.82 -5.41 7.59
CA LEU A 166 10.92 -6.21 6.78
C LEU A 166 11.36 -7.68 6.83
N ASP A 167 10.45 -8.58 7.17
CA ASP A 167 10.65 -10.02 7.08
C ASP A 167 9.66 -10.60 6.05
N MET A 168 10.18 -11.21 4.99
CA MET A 168 9.37 -11.96 4.03
C MET A 168 9.12 -13.36 4.59
N LEU A 169 7.89 -13.62 5.05
CA LEU A 169 7.49 -14.91 5.64
C LEU A 169 7.25 -15.97 4.57
N THR A 170 6.77 -15.54 3.40
CA THR A 170 6.78 -16.36 2.18
C THR A 170 6.88 -15.47 0.95
N SER A 171 7.57 -15.96 -0.08
CA SER A 171 7.47 -15.40 -1.43
C SER A 171 6.19 -15.90 -2.11
N TRP A 172 6.01 -15.56 -3.39
CA TRP A 172 4.85 -15.97 -4.18
C TRP A 172 4.68 -17.48 -4.20
N THR A 173 3.55 -17.95 -3.68
CA THR A 173 3.17 -19.35 -3.69
C THR A 173 1.67 -19.52 -3.87
N GLY A 174 1.26 -20.59 -4.56
CA GLY A 174 -0.13 -21.05 -4.61
C GLY A 174 -0.40 -22.23 -3.67
N SER A 175 0.57 -22.61 -2.82
CA SER A 175 0.48 -23.76 -1.93
C SER A 175 -0.23 -23.38 -0.62
N PRO A 176 -1.41 -23.95 -0.31
CA PRO A 176 -2.11 -23.64 0.94
C PRO A 176 -1.27 -23.93 2.17
N ARG A 177 -0.45 -24.99 2.14
CA ARG A 177 0.43 -25.37 3.26
C ARG A 177 1.55 -24.37 3.53
N GLU A 178 2.10 -23.74 2.48
CA GLU A 178 3.15 -22.73 2.65
C GLU A 178 2.55 -21.43 3.19
N ILE A 179 1.36 -21.07 2.70
CA ILE A 179 0.61 -19.91 3.17
C ILE A 179 0.22 -20.11 4.65
N GLU A 180 -0.39 -21.24 5.01
CA GLU A 180 -0.73 -21.58 6.40
C GLU A 180 0.48 -21.46 7.34
N ARG A 181 1.65 -21.96 6.92
CA ARG A 181 2.90 -21.82 7.69
C ARG A 181 3.34 -20.38 7.83
N ALA A 182 3.23 -19.56 6.80
CA ALA A 182 3.56 -18.14 6.87
C ALA A 182 2.66 -17.40 7.88
N PHE A 183 1.36 -17.74 7.92
CA PHE A 183 0.42 -17.17 8.90
C PHE A 183 0.69 -17.70 10.33
N GLU A 184 1.07 -18.98 10.49
CA GLU A 184 1.55 -19.48 11.79
C GLU A 184 2.81 -18.77 12.26
N GLU A 185 3.76 -18.50 11.36
CA GLU A 185 4.96 -17.73 11.67
C GLU A 185 4.59 -16.30 12.07
N ALA A 186 3.71 -15.63 11.32
CA ALA A 186 3.19 -14.31 11.66
C ALA A 186 2.61 -14.26 13.08
N ARG A 187 1.80 -15.28 13.45
CA ARG A 187 1.25 -15.43 14.80
C ARG A 187 2.32 -15.66 15.87
N ARG A 188 3.49 -16.21 15.56
CA ARG A 188 4.56 -16.39 16.57
C ARG A 188 5.35 -15.10 16.81
N ARG A 189 5.27 -14.12 15.91
CA ARG A 189 5.96 -12.83 16.04
C ARG A 189 5.34 -11.99 17.14
N ASP A 190 6.19 -11.30 17.89
CA ASP A 190 5.78 -10.27 18.85
C ASP A 190 5.30 -9.01 18.12
N THR A 191 4.45 -8.23 18.80
CA THR A 191 4.11 -6.87 18.35
C THR A 191 4.59 -5.81 19.33
N GLN A 192 4.71 -4.57 18.87
CA GLN A 192 5.03 -3.42 19.73
C GLN A 192 3.79 -2.68 20.25
N GLY A 193 2.58 -3.21 19.99
CA GLY A 193 1.33 -2.50 20.31
C GLY A 193 1.09 -2.25 21.79
N LEU A 194 1.55 -3.11 22.70
CA LEU A 194 1.43 -2.83 24.15
C LEU A 194 2.24 -1.60 24.54
N GLN A 195 3.42 -1.41 23.94
CA GLN A 195 4.21 -0.20 24.14
C GLN A 195 3.53 1.02 23.51
N ARG A 196 2.93 0.89 22.31
CA ARG A 196 2.19 1.99 21.68
C ARG A 196 0.99 2.43 22.53
N LEU A 197 0.25 1.46 23.08
CA LEU A 197 -0.87 1.72 23.97
C LEU A 197 -0.41 2.38 25.29
N ALA A 198 0.73 1.95 25.84
CA ALA A 198 1.31 2.57 27.03
C ALA A 198 1.77 4.02 26.77
N ASP A 199 2.41 4.28 25.62
CA ASP A 199 2.79 5.62 25.19
C ASP A 199 1.56 6.54 25.09
N LEU A 200 0.47 6.05 24.47
CA LEU A 200 -0.77 6.80 24.31
C LEU A 200 -1.45 7.09 25.66
N ARG A 201 -1.49 6.11 26.57
CA ARG A 201 -2.05 6.31 27.93
C ARG A 201 -1.24 7.31 28.75
N THR A 202 0.08 7.33 28.56
CA THR A 202 0.96 8.29 29.23
C THR A 202 0.67 9.70 28.74
N LEU A 203 0.53 9.89 27.42
CA LEU A 203 0.11 11.15 26.82
C LEU A 203 -1.24 11.63 27.41
N ASP A 204 -2.24 10.75 27.44
CA ASP A 204 -3.57 11.08 27.97
C ASP A 204 -3.53 11.47 29.46
N ALA A 205 -2.65 10.83 30.25
CA ALA A 205 -2.48 11.16 31.66
C ALA A 205 -1.79 12.52 31.85
N ASP A 206 -0.70 12.78 31.11
CA ASP A 206 0.06 14.03 31.16
C ASP A 206 -0.82 15.22 30.72
N ALA A 207 -1.62 15.03 29.68
CA ALA A 207 -2.55 16.03 29.19
C ALA A 207 -3.63 16.39 30.23
N ARG A 208 -4.20 15.40 30.92
CA ARG A 208 -5.16 15.64 32.02
C ARG A 208 -4.53 16.37 33.20
N GLU A 209 -3.30 16.02 33.57
CA GLU A 209 -2.57 16.72 34.62
C GLU A 209 -2.34 18.19 34.23
N PHE A 210 -1.91 18.45 33.00
CA PHE A 210 -1.68 19.79 32.48
C PHE A 210 -2.98 20.62 32.44
N ALA A 211 -4.10 20.01 32.03
CA ALA A 211 -5.43 20.62 32.02
C ALA A 211 -5.97 20.92 33.43
N GLY A 212 -5.57 20.15 34.45
CA GLY A 212 -5.96 20.35 35.86
C GLY A 212 -5.20 21.43 36.62
N ARG A 213 -4.13 22.01 36.05
CA ARG A 213 -3.31 23.04 36.73
C ARG A 213 -4.08 24.37 36.89
N PRO A 214 -4.06 25.01 38.09
CA PRO A 214 -4.70 26.31 38.32
C PRO A 214 -4.18 27.39 37.38
N TYR A 215 -5.09 28.24 36.88
CA TYR A 215 -4.84 29.27 35.85
C TYR A 215 -3.66 30.21 36.16
N GLY A 216 -3.31 30.41 37.44
CA GLY A 216 -2.21 31.28 37.88
C GLY A 216 -0.81 30.63 37.95
N GLN A 217 -0.67 29.35 37.60
CA GLN A 217 0.62 28.63 37.62
C GLN A 217 0.99 28.06 36.23
N ARG A 218 0.19 28.39 35.21
CA ARG A 218 0.58 28.23 33.82
C ARG A 218 1.32 29.50 33.42
N ASP A 219 2.63 29.42 33.24
CA ASP A 219 3.44 30.55 32.75
C ASP A 219 3.04 30.90 31.31
N PHE A 220 1.98 31.69 31.13
CA PHE A 220 1.60 32.28 29.84
C PHE A 220 1.46 33.79 30.02
N ASN A 221 2.46 34.53 29.54
CA ASN A 221 2.47 35.99 29.55
C ASN A 221 1.87 36.61 28.27
N ASP A 222 1.07 35.86 27.52
CA ASP A 222 0.38 36.37 26.33
C ASP A 222 -1.11 36.01 26.43
N GLY A 223 -1.98 37.02 26.39
CA GLY A 223 -3.44 36.91 26.57
C GLY A 223 -4.20 36.19 25.45
N ARG A 224 -3.64 35.12 24.89
CA ARG A 224 -4.33 34.15 24.02
C ARG A 224 -4.58 32.89 24.84
N GLY A 225 -5.84 32.61 25.16
CA GLY A 225 -6.21 31.44 25.95
C GLY A 225 -5.74 30.13 25.31
N SER A 226 -5.01 29.32 26.09
CA SER A 226 -4.84 27.85 26.11
C SER A 226 -5.34 26.96 24.95
N ASN A 227 -5.09 27.35 23.72
CA ASN A 227 -5.50 26.63 22.51
C ASN A 227 -4.30 26.03 21.75
N GLU A 228 -3.12 26.00 22.35
CA GLU A 228 -1.92 25.40 21.74
C GLU A 228 -1.67 23.99 22.26
N MET A 229 -1.11 23.11 21.41
CA MET A 229 -0.62 21.81 21.85
C MET A 229 0.30 21.94 23.08
N THR A 230 0.18 21.03 24.03
CA THR A 230 1.13 20.90 25.13
C THR A 230 2.50 20.43 24.61
N PRO A 231 3.59 20.65 25.37
CA PRO A 231 4.90 20.07 25.02
C PRO A 231 4.86 18.54 24.84
N TYR A 232 4.01 17.84 25.59
CA TYR A 232 3.84 16.38 25.50
C TYR A 232 3.12 15.97 24.21
N GLU A 233 2.04 16.65 23.84
CA GLU A 233 1.33 16.44 22.57
C GLU A 233 2.24 16.69 21.39
N ARG A 234 2.98 17.81 21.35
CA ARG A 234 3.96 18.08 20.27
C ARG A 234 5.04 16.99 20.17
N ALA A 235 5.58 16.54 21.30
CA ALA A 235 6.58 15.49 21.31
C ALA A 235 6.01 14.15 20.82
N TYR A 236 4.76 13.85 21.16
CA TYR A 236 4.07 12.65 20.69
C TYR A 236 3.74 12.74 19.20
N THR A 237 3.21 13.85 18.70
CA THR A 237 2.95 14.11 17.27
C THR A 237 4.17 13.84 16.41
N LYS A 238 5.33 14.39 16.78
CA LYS A 238 6.60 14.16 16.05
C LYS A 238 7.00 12.68 16.06
N ARG A 239 6.79 12.00 17.18
CA ARG A 239 7.12 10.58 17.32
C ARG A 239 6.20 9.70 16.47
N ILE A 240 4.89 9.91 16.57
CA ILE A 240 3.92 9.09 15.83
C ILE A 240 3.97 9.40 14.33
N GLY A 241 4.19 10.65 13.92
CA GLY A 241 4.44 11.02 12.52
C GLY A 241 5.62 10.25 11.92
N ALA A 242 6.80 10.30 12.56
CA ALA A 242 7.97 9.54 12.11
C ALA A 242 7.73 8.02 12.13
N GLN A 243 6.95 7.49 13.09
CA GLN A 243 6.60 6.07 13.12
C GLN A 243 5.70 5.67 11.94
N ILE A 244 4.76 6.53 11.56
CA ILE A 244 3.88 6.33 10.41
C ILE A 244 4.66 6.42 9.10
N GLU A 245 5.54 7.41 8.95
CA GLU A 245 6.44 7.50 7.79
C GLU A 245 7.24 6.20 7.59
N ASN A 246 7.78 5.64 8.67
CA ASN A 246 8.58 4.42 8.60
C ASN A 246 7.77 3.20 8.15
N VAL A 247 6.54 3.01 8.66
CA VAL A 247 5.71 1.87 8.24
C VAL A 247 5.18 2.05 6.82
N VAL A 248 4.82 3.27 6.42
CA VAL A 248 4.42 3.57 5.04
C VAL A 248 5.58 3.33 4.08
N LEU A 249 6.79 3.80 4.42
CA LEU A 249 8.00 3.53 3.63
C LEU A 249 8.26 2.03 3.51
N ALA A 250 8.04 1.25 4.57
CA ALA A 250 8.20 -0.20 4.55
C ALA A 250 7.16 -0.90 3.64
N ALA A 251 5.90 -0.45 3.66
CA ALA A 251 4.85 -0.90 2.75
C ALA A 251 5.19 -0.56 1.29
N THR A 252 5.66 0.66 1.02
CA THR A 252 6.11 1.12 -0.30
C THR A 252 7.30 0.31 -0.81
N ALA A 253 8.30 0.05 0.04
CA ALA A 253 9.45 -0.79 -0.30
C ALA A 253 9.04 -2.24 -0.60
N THR A 254 8.01 -2.74 0.10
CA THR A 254 7.43 -4.06 -0.14
C THR A 254 6.79 -4.13 -1.52
N LEU A 255 5.93 -3.16 -1.89
CA LEU A 255 5.36 -3.09 -3.24
C LEU A 255 6.45 -3.10 -4.33
N ARG A 256 7.49 -2.29 -4.17
CA ARG A 256 8.61 -2.22 -5.13
C ARG A 256 9.36 -3.54 -5.26
N SER A 257 9.56 -4.25 -4.15
CA SER A 257 10.22 -5.57 -4.14
C SER A 257 9.38 -6.66 -4.81
N PHE A 258 8.06 -6.44 -4.91
CA PHE A 258 7.08 -7.34 -5.48
C PHE A 258 6.39 -6.72 -6.72
N ALA A 259 7.12 -5.93 -7.53
CA ALA A 259 6.53 -5.08 -8.58
C ALA A 259 5.87 -5.83 -9.76
N ALA A 260 6.34 -7.03 -10.11
CA ALA A 260 5.97 -7.69 -11.38
C ALA A 260 5.43 -9.13 -11.24
N PRO A 261 4.50 -9.44 -10.32
CA PRO A 261 3.83 -10.73 -10.36
C PRO A 261 2.87 -10.80 -11.57
N PRO A 262 2.58 -12.01 -12.08
CA PRO A 262 1.64 -12.16 -13.18
C PRO A 262 0.18 -11.94 -12.72
N GLY A 263 -0.67 -11.49 -13.64
CA GLY A 263 -2.09 -11.29 -13.41
C GLY A 263 -2.40 -10.07 -12.54
N ARG A 264 -3.64 -10.01 -12.03
CA ARG A 264 -4.12 -8.90 -11.23
C ARG A 264 -3.32 -8.77 -9.93
N LYS A 265 -2.96 -7.56 -9.53
CA LYS A 265 -2.12 -7.32 -8.34
C LYS A 265 -2.92 -6.64 -7.25
N VAL A 266 -2.87 -7.24 -6.06
CA VAL A 266 -3.66 -6.81 -4.91
C VAL A 266 -2.75 -6.79 -3.70
N MET A 267 -2.78 -5.71 -2.93
CA MET A 267 -2.13 -5.67 -1.63
C MET A 267 -3.20 -5.64 -0.55
N ILE A 268 -3.17 -6.62 0.35
CA ILE A 268 -3.99 -6.62 1.56
C ILE A 268 -3.11 -6.07 2.67
N LEU A 269 -3.43 -4.86 3.10
CA LEU A 269 -2.63 -4.11 4.06
C LEU A 269 -3.25 -4.26 5.45
N LEU A 270 -2.72 -5.16 6.28
CA LEU A 270 -3.16 -5.29 7.67
C LEU A 270 -2.53 -4.15 8.48
N ALA A 271 -3.28 -3.05 8.63
CA ALA A 271 -2.81 -1.82 9.26
C ALA A 271 -3.13 -1.80 10.75
N GLY A 272 -2.15 -1.44 11.58
CA GLY A 272 -2.27 -1.45 13.03
C GLY A 272 -2.96 -0.24 13.66
N GLY A 273 -3.73 0.52 12.89
CA GLY A 273 -4.38 1.75 13.34
C GLY A 273 -3.62 3.02 12.95
N TRP A 274 -3.30 3.17 11.66
CA TRP A 274 -2.52 4.29 11.14
C TRP A 274 -3.38 5.56 11.08
N PRO A 275 -3.11 6.61 11.88
CA PRO A 275 -3.92 7.83 11.83
C PRO A 275 -3.69 8.58 10.53
N LEU A 276 -4.76 9.12 9.94
CA LEU A 276 -4.66 10.05 8.81
C LEU A 276 -3.83 11.27 9.21
N GLU A 277 -4.12 11.84 10.39
CA GLU A 277 -3.50 13.04 10.90
C GLU A 277 -2.85 12.77 12.27
N PRO A 278 -1.52 12.60 12.35
CA PRO A 278 -0.77 12.41 13.60
C PRO A 278 -1.07 13.46 14.67
N GLU A 279 -1.27 14.71 14.25
CA GLU A 279 -1.58 15.84 15.11
C GLU A 279 -2.97 15.70 15.74
N LEU A 280 -4.01 15.42 14.95
CA LEU A 280 -5.37 15.15 15.48
C LEU A 280 -5.41 13.91 16.37
N TYR A 281 -4.56 12.92 16.09
CA TYR A 281 -4.46 11.72 16.91
C TYR A 281 -3.86 12.00 18.30
N ALA A 282 -2.93 12.96 18.37
CA ALA A 282 -2.19 13.33 19.57
C ALA A 282 -2.97 14.29 20.49
N VAL A 283 -3.80 15.19 19.95
CA VAL A 283 -4.51 16.17 20.78
C VAL A 283 -5.53 15.53 21.70
N SER A 284 -5.55 16.03 22.92
CA SER A 284 -6.50 15.63 23.97
C SER A 284 -7.64 16.64 24.15
N ASN A 285 -7.43 17.89 23.73
CA ASN A 285 -8.41 18.97 23.75
C ASN A 285 -8.83 19.33 22.31
N ARG A 286 -10.13 19.47 22.12
CA ARG A 286 -10.80 19.57 20.82
C ARG A 286 -10.80 20.98 20.26
N ASP A 287 -10.63 21.96 21.13
CA ASP A 287 -10.52 23.37 20.77
C ASP A 287 -9.08 23.78 20.46
N THR A 288 -8.10 22.86 20.48
CA THR A 288 -6.70 23.12 20.15
C THR A 288 -6.55 23.31 18.63
N PRO A 289 -6.39 24.53 18.08
CA PRO A 289 -5.98 24.76 16.71
C PRO A 289 -4.76 23.92 16.35
N LEU A 290 -4.85 23.30 15.18
CA LEU A 290 -3.75 22.56 14.58
C LEU A 290 -2.60 23.51 14.30
N SER A 291 -1.39 23.04 14.51
CA SER A 291 -0.17 23.79 14.29
C SER A 291 0.06 24.07 12.81
N ASP A 292 0.75 25.16 12.49
CA ASP A 292 1.24 25.43 11.12
C ASP A 292 2.25 24.35 10.66
N ASP A 293 2.86 23.61 11.60
CA ASP A 293 3.72 22.44 11.35
C ASP A 293 2.93 21.19 10.89
N SER A 294 1.58 21.22 10.92
CA SER A 294 0.69 20.14 10.44
C SER A 294 0.97 19.73 8.99
N ASP A 295 1.54 20.65 8.22
CA ASP A 295 1.84 20.42 6.81
C ASP A 295 2.92 19.34 6.60
N LEU A 296 3.81 19.09 7.57
CA LEU A 296 4.86 18.07 7.46
C LEU A 296 4.33 16.62 7.49
N TRP A 297 3.20 16.40 8.15
CA TRP A 297 2.61 15.08 8.35
C TRP A 297 1.12 15.01 8.00
N SER A 298 0.68 15.85 7.07
CA SER A 298 -0.67 15.75 6.56
C SER A 298 -0.89 14.37 5.93
N GLY A 299 -2.08 13.80 6.14
CA GLY A 299 -2.39 12.45 5.68
C GLY A 299 -2.17 12.28 4.18
N ASN A 300 -2.54 13.29 3.40
CA ASN A 300 -2.32 13.27 1.95
C ASN A 300 -0.84 13.17 1.58
N ARG A 301 0.09 13.77 2.34
CA ARG A 301 1.55 13.64 2.06
C ARG A 301 2.11 12.32 2.58
N LEU A 302 1.69 11.90 3.77
CA LEU A 302 2.18 10.67 4.40
C LEU A 302 1.88 9.42 3.57
N TYR A 303 0.68 9.35 3.00
CA TYR A 303 0.20 8.14 2.31
C TYR A 303 0.30 8.21 0.78
N ALA A 304 0.51 9.39 0.20
CA ALA A 304 0.62 9.57 -1.26
C ALA A 304 1.66 8.65 -1.88
N ASP A 305 2.88 8.60 -1.34
CA ASP A 305 3.96 7.78 -1.89
C ASP A 305 3.59 6.28 -2.00
N LEU A 306 2.79 5.78 -1.05
CA LEU A 306 2.30 4.41 -1.07
C LEU A 306 1.20 4.22 -2.13
N ALA A 307 0.22 5.13 -2.18
CA ALA A 307 -0.84 5.10 -3.18
C ALA A 307 -0.29 5.26 -4.62
N ASP A 308 0.59 6.23 -4.84
CA ASP A 308 1.25 6.50 -6.12
C ASP A 308 2.11 5.31 -6.55
N THR A 309 2.88 4.72 -5.63
CA THR A 309 3.67 3.52 -5.94
C THR A 309 2.76 2.34 -6.27
N ALA A 310 1.64 2.16 -5.56
CA ALA A 310 0.67 1.12 -5.87
C ALA A 310 0.07 1.31 -7.27
N ASN A 311 -0.40 2.51 -7.60
CA ASN A 311 -0.93 2.87 -8.92
C ASN A 311 0.10 2.68 -10.03
N LEU A 312 1.34 3.14 -9.83
CA LEU A 312 2.44 2.97 -10.77
C LEU A 312 2.73 1.48 -11.07
N LEU A 313 2.62 0.63 -10.06
CA LEU A 313 2.88 -0.81 -10.16
C LEU A 313 1.64 -1.62 -10.54
N GLY A 314 0.45 -1.00 -10.60
CA GLY A 314 -0.83 -1.65 -10.89
C GLY A 314 -1.38 -2.48 -9.73
N TYR A 315 -1.12 -2.08 -8.49
CA TYR A 315 -1.66 -2.70 -7.27
C TYR A 315 -2.91 -1.96 -6.80
N THR A 316 -3.98 -2.72 -6.52
CA THR A 316 -5.13 -2.23 -5.75
C THR A 316 -4.93 -2.51 -4.26
N LEU A 317 -5.12 -1.51 -3.40
CA LEU A 317 -4.93 -1.65 -1.95
C LEU A 317 -6.26 -1.97 -1.23
N TYR A 318 -6.25 -3.00 -0.40
CA TYR A 318 -7.34 -3.36 0.52
C TYR A 318 -6.84 -3.27 1.96
N PRO A 319 -6.87 -2.08 2.56
CA PRO A 319 -6.46 -1.88 3.95
C PRO A 319 -7.47 -2.50 4.93
N VAL A 320 -6.95 -3.17 5.95
CA VAL A 320 -7.71 -3.84 7.01
C VAL A 320 -7.39 -3.18 8.35
N ASP A 321 -8.43 -2.80 9.08
CA ASP A 321 -8.29 -2.21 10.43
C ASP A 321 -8.06 -3.32 11.47
N ILE A 322 -6.80 -3.53 11.86
CA ILE A 322 -6.47 -4.55 12.86
C ILE A 322 -7.09 -4.22 14.23
N PRO A 323 -6.87 -3.03 14.83
CA PRO A 323 -7.47 -2.71 16.13
C PRO A 323 -9.00 -2.81 16.11
N GLY A 324 -9.64 -2.34 15.04
CA GLY A 324 -11.09 -2.20 14.92
C GLY A 324 -11.68 -1.25 15.96
N PRO A 325 -13.00 -1.31 16.21
CA PRO A 325 -13.65 -0.38 17.12
C PRO A 325 -13.07 -0.52 18.51
N GLN A 326 -12.44 0.55 18.97
CA GLN A 326 -11.90 0.62 20.32
C GLN A 326 -13.07 1.06 21.20
N GLN A 327 -13.86 0.11 21.73
CA GLN A 327 -14.90 0.42 22.70
C GLN A 327 -14.26 0.55 24.08
N ASP A 328 -14.32 1.75 24.67
CA ASP A 328 -14.49 1.84 26.12
C ASP A 328 -15.97 1.57 26.43
N LEU A 329 -16.23 0.49 27.16
CA LEU A 329 -17.50 0.22 27.83
C LEU A 329 -17.70 1.27 28.94
N VAL A 330 -17.92 2.54 28.59
CA VAL A 330 -18.58 3.51 29.46
C VAL A 330 -19.41 4.46 28.60
N ASP A 331 -20.72 4.28 28.74
CA ASP A 331 -21.86 5.09 28.29
C ASP A 331 -22.15 5.16 26.78
N ALA A 332 -23.33 4.63 26.48
CA ALA A 332 -23.95 4.51 25.17
C ALA A 332 -24.47 5.85 24.65
N GLU A 333 -24.66 5.86 23.32
CA GLU A 333 -25.19 6.96 22.48
C GLU A 333 -24.14 8.02 22.12
N ASP A 334 -23.44 7.86 20.99
CA ASP A 334 -23.32 8.96 20.04
C ASP A 334 -22.80 8.50 18.67
N SER A 335 -23.57 8.83 17.64
CA SER A 335 -23.18 8.80 16.23
C SER A 335 -22.19 9.93 15.93
N VAL A 336 -21.23 9.66 15.03
CA VAL A 336 -20.28 10.66 14.51
C VAL A 336 -21.05 11.88 13.96
N PRO A 337 -20.79 13.11 14.46
CA PRO A 337 -21.42 14.33 13.97
C PRO A 337 -21.07 14.63 12.50
N ALA A 338 -22.07 14.99 11.69
CA ALA A 338 -21.91 15.23 10.24
C ALA A 338 -20.99 16.41 9.87
N ASP A 339 -20.77 17.34 10.80
CA ASP A 339 -19.85 18.47 10.69
C ASP A 339 -18.37 18.04 10.75
N LEU A 340 -18.04 16.96 11.49
CA LEU A 340 -16.70 16.37 11.50
C LEU A 340 -16.34 15.73 10.15
N GLU A 341 -17.32 15.08 9.52
CA GLU A 341 -17.15 14.47 8.20
C GLU A 341 -16.93 15.53 7.11
N ALA A 342 -17.76 16.58 7.10
CA ALA A 342 -17.63 17.69 6.16
C ALA A 342 -16.32 18.49 6.34
N GLY A 343 -15.89 18.71 7.59
CA GLY A 343 -14.66 19.45 7.88
C GLY A 343 -13.38 18.71 7.48
N LEU A 344 -13.38 17.38 7.59
CA LEU A 344 -12.25 16.55 7.15
C LEU A 344 -12.29 16.28 5.63
N GLU A 345 -13.45 16.25 4.99
CA GLU A 345 -13.56 16.29 3.52
C GLU A 345 -13.03 17.60 2.93
N ALA A 346 -13.25 18.74 3.59
CA ALA A 346 -12.69 20.03 3.17
C ALA A 346 -11.13 20.02 3.21
N LEU A 347 -10.55 19.31 4.17
CA LEU A 347 -9.09 19.09 4.26
C LEU A 347 -8.56 18.11 3.18
N ARG A 348 -9.38 17.18 2.69
CA ARG A 348 -9.02 16.29 1.56
C ARG A 348 -8.89 17.04 0.24
N GLY A 349 -9.69 18.09 0.04
CA GLY A 349 -9.89 18.75 -1.25
C GLY A 349 -9.13 20.07 -1.46
N THR A 350 -8.42 20.60 -0.47
CA THR A 350 -7.73 21.90 -0.57
C THR A 350 -6.23 21.72 -0.88
N PRO A 351 -5.74 22.22 -2.04
CA PRO A 351 -4.31 22.36 -2.27
C PRO A 351 -3.72 23.31 -1.22
N THR A 352 -2.53 22.97 -0.70
CA THR A 352 -1.87 23.68 0.41
C THR A 352 -1.55 25.16 0.13
N GLU A 353 -1.72 25.64 -1.09
CA GLU A 353 -1.49 27.04 -1.48
C GLU A 353 -2.69 27.97 -1.17
N ASP A 354 -3.90 27.42 -0.96
CA ASP A 354 -5.13 28.22 -0.79
C ASP A 354 -5.60 28.39 0.67
N ILE A 355 -4.88 27.83 1.67
CA ILE A 355 -5.19 28.06 3.09
C ILE A 355 -4.58 29.40 3.53
N GLN A 356 -5.07 30.51 2.96
CA GLN A 356 -4.91 31.85 3.53
C GLN A 356 -6.14 32.17 4.38
N GLY A 357 -6.07 31.83 5.66
CA GLY A 357 -7.08 32.21 6.64
C GLY A 357 -7.29 31.12 7.67
N GLY A 358 -6.80 31.36 8.89
CA GLY A 358 -6.95 30.45 10.03
C GLY A 358 -8.39 30.35 10.54
N GLU A 359 -9.29 29.80 9.74
CA GLU A 359 -10.50 29.17 10.26
C GLU A 359 -10.13 27.74 10.64
N GLY A 360 -9.59 27.58 11.85
CA GLY A 360 -9.32 26.26 12.42
C GLY A 360 -10.60 25.42 12.44
N LEU A 361 -10.48 24.15 12.11
CA LEU A 361 -11.56 23.17 12.18
C LEU A 361 -12.13 23.11 13.62
N VAL A 362 -13.32 23.70 13.84
CA VAL A 362 -14.02 23.64 15.13
C VAL A 362 -14.97 22.44 15.11
N LEU A 363 -14.67 21.40 15.90
CA LEU A 363 -15.42 20.15 15.92
C LEU A 363 -16.60 20.21 16.91
N THR A 364 -17.80 20.56 16.43
CA THR A 364 -19.00 20.75 17.25
C THR A 364 -19.84 19.48 17.43
N GLY A 365 -19.53 18.66 18.44
CA GLY A 365 -20.38 17.54 18.86
C GLY A 365 -19.83 16.74 20.05
N ASN A 366 -20.52 15.76 20.60
CA ASN A 366 -20.07 14.95 21.76
C ASN A 366 -19.13 13.78 21.33
N VAL A 367 -18.08 14.05 20.56
CA VAL A 367 -17.11 13.02 20.15
C VAL A 367 -16.05 12.79 21.25
N THR A 368 -15.85 11.55 21.68
CA THR A 368 -14.74 11.20 22.57
C THR A 368 -13.39 11.29 21.84
N ASN A 369 -12.28 11.50 22.57
CA ASN A 369 -10.94 11.47 21.95
C ASN A 369 -10.68 10.14 21.23
N GLN A 370 -11.26 9.05 21.74
CA GLN A 370 -11.21 7.73 21.11
C GLN A 370 -11.95 7.71 19.76
N GLY A 371 -13.15 8.30 19.68
CA GLY A 371 -13.90 8.42 18.43
C GLY A 371 -13.17 9.25 17.36
N LEU A 372 -12.50 10.34 17.76
CA LEU A 372 -11.66 11.13 16.84
C LEU A 372 -10.47 10.34 16.30
N ARG A 373 -9.79 9.61 17.19
CA ARG A 373 -8.67 8.72 16.81
C ARG A 373 -9.14 7.62 15.86
N GLU A 374 -10.26 6.97 16.16
CA GLU A 374 -10.86 5.93 15.30
C GLU A 374 -11.25 6.49 13.93
N TYR A 375 -11.89 7.67 13.88
CA TYR A 375 -12.20 8.34 12.63
C TYR A 375 -10.95 8.61 11.80
N GLY A 376 -9.89 9.15 12.43
CA GLY A 376 -8.62 9.42 11.78
C GLY A 376 -7.98 8.15 11.22
N VAL A 377 -8.05 7.03 11.95
CA VAL A 377 -7.59 5.72 11.48
C VAL A 377 -8.39 5.28 10.26
N HIS A 378 -9.72 5.31 10.31
CA HIS A 378 -10.54 4.94 9.15
C HIS A 378 -10.31 5.88 7.95
N GLY A 379 -9.98 7.14 8.22
CA GLY A 379 -9.63 8.14 7.22
C GLY A 379 -8.48 7.72 6.32
N SER A 380 -7.37 7.22 6.89
CA SER A 380 -6.19 6.77 6.14
C SER A 380 -6.49 5.51 5.30
N LEU A 381 -7.24 4.56 5.85
CA LEU A 381 -7.62 3.34 5.13
C LEU A 381 -8.56 3.67 3.96
N ARG A 382 -9.52 4.58 4.16
CA ARG A 382 -10.39 5.07 3.08
C ARG A 382 -9.60 5.79 2.00
N TYR A 383 -8.61 6.61 2.38
CA TYR A 383 -7.74 7.30 1.43
C TYR A 383 -6.98 6.28 0.56
N LEU A 384 -6.21 5.36 1.17
CA LEU A 384 -5.43 4.36 0.43
C LEU A 384 -6.28 3.46 -0.49
N ALA A 385 -7.46 3.05 -0.01
CA ALA A 385 -8.40 2.28 -0.82
C ALA A 385 -8.96 3.11 -1.98
N GLY A 386 -9.40 4.34 -1.72
CA GLY A 386 -9.99 5.23 -2.72
C GLY A 386 -9.02 5.60 -3.84
N GLU A 387 -7.78 5.93 -3.49
CA GLU A 387 -6.74 6.32 -4.45
C GLU A 387 -6.30 5.18 -5.39
N THR A 388 -6.59 3.92 -5.04
CA THR A 388 -6.14 2.74 -5.79
C THR A 388 -7.27 1.86 -6.31
N GLY A 389 -8.53 2.28 -6.12
CA GLY A 389 -9.73 1.56 -6.56
C GLY A 389 -10.12 0.33 -5.72
N GLY A 390 -9.61 0.24 -4.49
CA GLY A 390 -9.88 -0.84 -3.55
C GLY A 390 -10.99 -0.52 -2.55
N LYS A 391 -11.07 -1.29 -1.46
CA LYS A 391 -12.06 -1.11 -0.39
C LYS A 391 -11.41 -1.22 1.00
N PRO A 392 -11.74 -0.30 1.93
CA PRO A 392 -11.29 -0.41 3.31
C PRO A 392 -12.13 -1.47 4.06
N LEU A 393 -11.45 -2.39 4.74
CA LEU A 393 -12.07 -3.45 5.54
C LEU A 393 -12.07 -3.04 7.02
N ILE A 394 -13.01 -2.17 7.35
CA ILE A 394 -13.25 -1.62 8.69
C ILE A 394 -14.45 -2.29 9.37
N ASN A 395 -14.60 -2.11 10.68
CA ASN A 395 -15.74 -2.62 11.46
C ASN A 395 -15.94 -4.14 11.27
N SER A 396 -17.13 -4.58 10.83
CA SER A 396 -17.43 -5.99 10.61
C SER A 396 -16.65 -6.61 9.45
N LEU A 397 -16.25 -5.83 8.45
CA LEU A 397 -15.55 -6.33 7.26
C LEU A 397 -14.14 -6.84 7.56
N ARG A 398 -13.53 -6.40 8.67
CA ARG A 398 -12.21 -6.89 9.10
C ARG A 398 -12.19 -8.38 9.45
N TRP A 399 -13.37 -8.96 9.71
CA TRP A 399 -13.54 -10.38 10.04
C TRP A 399 -13.73 -11.28 8.83
N GLN A 400 -13.82 -10.69 7.64
CA GLN A 400 -13.86 -11.42 6.37
C GLN A 400 -12.86 -10.83 5.38
N PRO A 401 -11.59 -10.65 5.80
CA PRO A 401 -10.67 -9.79 5.08
C PRO A 401 -10.30 -10.38 3.72
N PHE A 402 -10.18 -11.70 3.59
CA PHE A 402 -9.75 -12.31 2.34
C PHE A 402 -10.93 -12.62 1.43
N GLY A 403 -12.03 -13.15 1.97
CA GLY A 403 -13.25 -13.45 1.23
C GLY A 403 -13.82 -12.21 0.54
N THR A 404 -13.84 -11.06 1.23
CA THR A 404 -14.30 -9.79 0.65
C THR A 404 -13.42 -9.34 -0.52
N VAL A 405 -12.10 -9.44 -0.36
CA VAL A 405 -11.14 -9.05 -1.40
C VAL A 405 -11.24 -9.96 -2.61
N VAL A 406 -11.35 -11.28 -2.41
CA VAL A 406 -11.56 -12.24 -3.49
C VAL A 406 -12.87 -11.91 -4.23
N ALA A 407 -13.98 -11.74 -3.53
CA ALA A 407 -15.26 -11.42 -4.17
C ALA A 407 -15.19 -10.13 -5.01
N ASP A 408 -14.48 -9.11 -4.52
CA ASP A 408 -14.31 -7.84 -5.21
C ASP A 408 -13.37 -7.97 -6.44
N THR A 409 -12.31 -8.78 -6.34
CA THR A 409 -11.25 -8.79 -7.36
C THR A 409 -11.50 -9.75 -8.53
N ARG A 410 -12.51 -10.62 -8.45
CA ARG A 410 -12.76 -11.70 -9.42
C ARG A 410 -13.44 -11.30 -10.72
N SER A 411 -14.13 -10.15 -10.74
CA SER A 411 -14.86 -9.71 -11.94
C SER A 411 -14.54 -8.26 -12.26
N TYR A 412 -14.06 -8.03 -13.48
CA TYR A 412 -13.57 -6.74 -13.98
C TYR A 412 -13.44 -6.77 -15.52
N TYR A 413 -13.25 -5.60 -16.11
CA TYR A 413 -12.92 -5.41 -17.51
C TYR A 413 -11.44 -5.07 -17.64
N TRP A 414 -10.77 -5.62 -18.64
CA TRP A 414 -9.42 -5.26 -19.01
C TRP A 414 -9.47 -4.51 -20.34
N LEU A 415 -9.08 -3.23 -20.30
CA LEU A 415 -9.00 -2.32 -21.44
C LEU A 415 -7.53 -2.06 -21.80
N GLY A 416 -7.20 -1.89 -23.08
CA GLY A 416 -5.84 -1.55 -23.52
C GLY A 416 -5.76 -0.97 -24.90
#